data_AF-M6V4W9-F1
#
_entry.id   AF-M6V4W9-F1
#
_cell.length_a   1.000
_cell.length_b   1.000
_cell.length_c   1.000
_cell.angle_alpha   90.00
_cell.angle_beta   90.00
_cell.angle_gamma   90.00
#
_symmetry.space_group_name_H-M   'P 1'
#
loop_
_entity.id
_entity.type
_entity.pdbx_description
1 polymer ?
#
loop_
_entity_poly.entity_id
_entity_poly.type
_entity_poly.pdbx_seq_one_letter_code
_entity_poly.pdbx_strand_id
1 'polypeptide(L)'
;MQALEKKKLEKQVEGEIEAKYPGYSECQDTYYVGTIKGVGRIYQQTFIDSYSKVAMAKLYDRKNALVAADMLNDKVIPWFEEEGVPLAEDSNR
;
A
#
# COMPACT_ATOMS: atom_id res chain seq x y z
N MET A 1 15.10 -22.87 -25.79
CA MET A 1 14.21 -21.86 -25.19
C MET A 1 14.15 -21.95 -23.65
N GLN A 2 14.08 -23.16 -23.07
CA GLN A 2 13.97 -23.36 -21.62
C GLN A 2 15.07 -22.70 -20.75
N ALA A 3 16.33 -22.67 -21.20
CA ALA A 3 17.43 -22.09 -20.41
C ALA A 3 17.34 -20.55 -20.26
N LEU A 4 16.78 -19.85 -21.26
CA LEU A 4 16.60 -18.39 -21.21
C LEU A 4 15.38 -18.02 -20.35
N GLU A 5 14.34 -18.86 -20.38
CA GLU A 5 13.16 -18.72 -19.51
C GLU A 5 13.51 -18.98 -18.04
N LYS A 6 14.28 -20.04 -17.75
CA LYS A 6 14.75 -20.34 -16.39
C LYS A 6 15.59 -19.20 -15.82
N LYS A 7 16.51 -18.64 -16.62
CA LYS A 7 17.37 -17.53 -16.20
C LYS A 7 16.60 -16.21 -16.04
N LYS A 8 15.51 -16.01 -16.79
CA LYS A 8 14.58 -14.89 -16.57
C LYS A 8 13.82 -15.04 -15.26
N LEU A 9 13.32 -16.24 -14.97
CA LEU A 9 12.59 -16.54 -13.75
C LEU A 9 13.50 -16.41 -12.51
N GLU A 10 14.71 -16.98 -12.56
CA GLU A 10 15.71 -16.88 -11.48
C GLU A 10 16.08 -15.41 -11.20
N LYS A 11 16.18 -14.58 -12.23
CA LYS A 11 16.45 -13.14 -12.10
C LYS A 11 15.23 -12.33 -11.60
N GLN A 12 14.03 -12.87 -11.76
CA GLN A 12 12.79 -12.29 -11.24
C GLN A 12 12.67 -12.53 -9.74
N VAL A 13 13.00 -13.74 -9.29
CA VAL A 13 12.98 -14.14 -7.87
C VAL A 13 13.98 -13.34 -7.03
N GLU A 14 15.13 -12.94 -7.60
CA GLU A 14 16.16 -12.17 -6.88
C GLU A 14 15.71 -10.76 -6.45
N GLY A 15 14.62 -10.23 -7.01
CA GLY A 15 14.07 -8.90 -6.69
C GLY A 15 12.70 -8.91 -6.00
N GLU A 16 12.10 -10.07 -5.76
CA GLU A 16 10.79 -10.18 -5.12
C GLU A 16 10.95 -10.16 -3.60
N ILE A 17 10.36 -9.15 -2.95
CA ILE A 17 10.23 -9.12 -1.49
C ILE A 17 9.11 -10.11 -1.14
N GLU A 18 9.47 -11.25 -0.56
CA GLU A 18 8.49 -12.15 0.03
C GLU A 18 7.90 -11.52 1.29
N ALA A 19 6.58 -11.30 1.27
CA ALA A 19 5.84 -10.91 2.45
C ALA A 19 5.76 -12.10 3.41
N LYS A 20 6.31 -11.96 4.63
CA LYS A 20 6.48 -13.09 5.56
C LYS A 20 5.27 -13.29 6.49
N TYR A 21 4.58 -12.20 6.82
CA TYR A 21 3.43 -12.16 7.72
C TYR A 21 2.63 -10.87 7.48
N PRO A 22 1.35 -10.77 7.94
CA PRO A 22 0.57 -9.53 7.83
C PRO A 22 1.29 -8.38 8.51
N GLY A 23 1.35 -7.20 7.89
CA GLY A 23 2.04 -6.04 8.46
C GLY A 23 3.51 -5.90 8.04
N TYR A 24 4.06 -6.89 7.32
CA TYR A 24 5.49 -6.95 6.97
C TYR A 24 5.88 -6.08 5.78
N SER A 25 5.04 -6.05 4.74
CA SER A 25 5.34 -5.37 3.49
C SER A 25 4.09 -4.67 2.97
N GLU A 26 4.08 -3.37 3.17
CA GLU A 26 2.99 -2.47 2.85
C GLU A 26 3.29 -1.72 1.55
N CYS A 27 2.24 -1.39 0.80
CA CYS A 27 2.33 -0.48 -0.33
C CYS A 27 1.28 0.61 -0.20
N GLN A 28 1.71 1.87 -0.23
CA GLN A 28 0.81 3.01 -0.28
C GLN A 28 1.11 3.90 -1.49
N ASP A 29 0.07 4.25 -2.25
CA ASP A 29 0.21 5.07 -3.45
C ASP A 29 -1.04 5.94 -3.70
N THR A 30 -0.86 7.02 -4.47
CA THR A 30 -1.90 7.99 -4.80
C THR A 30 -2.24 8.00 -6.29
N TYR A 31 -3.49 7.65 -6.61
CA TYR A 31 -4.03 7.62 -7.96
C TYR A 31 -5.00 8.77 -8.24
N TYR A 32 -4.95 9.34 -9.44
CA TYR A 32 -6.00 10.27 -9.89
C TYR A 32 -7.23 9.46 -10.34
N VAL A 33 -8.38 9.78 -9.78
CA VAL A 33 -9.65 9.08 -10.06
C VAL A 33 -10.43 9.79 -11.16
N GLY A 34 -10.51 11.11 -11.09
CA GLY A 34 -11.34 11.89 -12.01
C GLY A 34 -11.62 13.30 -11.49
N THR A 35 -12.47 14.02 -12.22
CA THR A 35 -12.95 15.34 -11.80
C THR A 35 -14.46 15.29 -11.64
N ILE A 36 -14.96 15.73 -10.49
CA ILE A 36 -16.38 15.86 -10.20
C ILE A 36 -16.77 17.33 -10.31
N LYS A 37 -17.80 17.63 -11.10
CA LYS A 37 -18.31 19.00 -11.26
C LYS A 37 -18.72 19.58 -9.91
N GLY A 38 -18.20 20.75 -9.57
CA GLY A 38 -18.48 21.43 -8.30
C GLY A 38 -17.59 21.00 -7.13
N VAL A 39 -16.80 19.93 -7.26
CA VAL A 39 -15.84 19.47 -6.24
C VAL A 39 -14.40 19.68 -6.71
N GLY A 40 -14.11 19.36 -7.97
CA GLY A 40 -12.77 19.42 -8.54
C GLY A 40 -12.16 18.03 -8.73
N ARG A 41 -10.82 17.96 -8.70
CA ARG A 41 -10.06 16.73 -8.92
C ARG A 41 -10.16 15.83 -7.69
N ILE A 42 -10.32 14.53 -7.93
CA ILE A 42 -10.36 13.50 -6.90
C ILE A 42 -9.15 12.60 -7.06
N TYR A 43 -8.49 12.35 -5.94
CA TYR A 43 -7.35 11.47 -5.79
C TYR A 43 -7.68 10.39 -4.76
N GLN A 44 -7.28 9.16 -5.03
CA GLN A 44 -7.40 8.04 -4.11
C GLN A 44 -6.03 7.75 -3.50
N GLN A 45 -5.93 7.78 -2.18
CA GLN A 45 -4.87 7.07 -1.48
C GLN A 45 -5.29 5.62 -1.34
N THR A 46 -4.41 4.70 -1.74
CA THR A 46 -4.61 3.25 -1.63
C THR A 46 -3.50 2.69 -0.77
N PHE A 47 -3.85 1.86 0.20
CA PHE A 47 -2.94 1.11 1.05
C PHE A 47 -3.23 -0.38 0.86
N ILE A 48 -2.18 -1.20 0.76
CA ILE A 48 -2.29 -2.65 0.59
C ILE A 48 -1.22 -3.36 1.44
N ASP A 49 -1.65 -4.26 2.32
CA ASP A 49 -0.76 -5.24 2.93
C ASP A 49 -0.56 -6.41 1.96
N SER A 50 0.68 -6.61 1.54
CA SER A 50 1.01 -7.57 0.50
C SER A 50 0.88 -9.02 0.96
N TYR A 51 0.82 -9.30 2.26
CA TYR A 51 0.60 -10.66 2.78
C TYR A 51 -0.89 -11.02 2.85
N SER A 52 -1.66 -10.31 3.68
CA SER A 52 -3.08 -10.57 3.96
C SER A 52 -3.99 -10.18 2.80
N LYS A 53 -3.50 -9.36 1.86
CA LYS A 53 -4.27 -8.77 0.75
C LYS A 53 -5.38 -7.83 1.22
N VAL A 54 -5.30 -7.35 2.46
CA VAL A 54 -6.16 -6.27 2.94
C VAL A 54 -5.79 -5.00 2.18
N ALA A 55 -6.80 -4.35 1.62
CA ALA A 55 -6.65 -3.09 0.91
C ALA A 55 -7.63 -2.06 1.44
N MET A 56 -7.14 -0.83 1.60
CA MET A 56 -7.93 0.32 2.02
C MET A 56 -7.81 1.42 0.98
N ALA A 57 -8.88 2.21 0.83
CA ALA A 57 -8.90 3.35 -0.07
C ALA A 57 -9.59 4.54 0.59
N LYS A 58 -9.02 5.74 0.45
CA LYS A 58 -9.62 6.99 0.91
C LYS A 58 -9.47 8.07 -0.16
N LEU A 59 -10.56 8.79 -0.42
CA LEU A 59 -10.62 9.82 -1.46
C LEU A 59 -10.32 11.21 -0.89
N TYR A 60 -9.58 11.99 -1.66
CA TYR A 60 -9.15 13.34 -1.33
C TYR A 60 -9.29 14.27 -2.54
N ASP A 61 -9.40 15.56 -2.28
CA ASP A 61 -9.39 16.63 -3.29
C ASP A 61 -7.98 17.10 -3.68
N ARG A 62 -6.94 16.52 -3.06
CA ARG A 62 -5.54 16.92 -3.16
C ARG A 62 -4.60 15.71 -3.10
N LYS A 63 -3.39 15.86 -3.68
CA LYS A 63 -2.30 14.87 -3.64
C LYS A 63 -1.07 15.50 -3.00
N ASN A 64 -0.95 15.38 -1.67
CA ASN A 64 0.20 15.86 -0.91
C ASN A 64 0.53 14.89 0.24
N ALA A 65 1.65 15.10 0.93
CA ALA A 65 2.10 14.22 2.01
C ALA A 65 1.11 14.17 3.19
N LEU A 66 0.38 15.26 3.46
CA LEU A 66 -0.58 15.32 4.57
C LEU A 66 -1.73 14.33 4.38
N VAL A 67 -2.23 14.15 3.17
CA VAL A 67 -3.31 13.18 2.91
C VAL A 67 -2.83 11.73 2.95
N ALA A 68 -1.54 11.48 2.65
CA ALA A 68 -0.94 10.17 2.80
C ALA A 68 -0.77 9.80 4.28
N ALA A 69 -0.29 10.74 5.10
CA ALA A 69 -0.20 10.56 6.55
C ALA A 69 -1.58 10.44 7.21
N ASP A 70 -2.56 11.21 6.75
CA ASP A 70 -3.96 11.12 7.22
C ASP A 70 -4.54 9.73 6.97
N MET A 71 -4.33 9.14 5.78
CA MET A 71 -4.78 7.76 5.51
C MET A 71 -4.21 6.76 6.53
N LEU A 72 -2.91 6.87 6.83
CA LEU A 72 -2.26 5.97 7.77
C LEU A 72 -2.83 6.12 9.19
N ASN A 73 -2.89 7.35 9.71
CA ASN A 73 -3.30 7.61 11.09
C ASN A 73 -4.81 7.41 11.33
N ASP A 74 -5.66 7.72 10.35
CA ASP A 74 -7.12 7.69 10.51
C ASP A 74 -7.76 6.33 10.18
N LYS A 75 -7.09 5.51 9.35
CA LYS A 75 -7.69 4.27 8.84
C LYS A 75 -6.80 3.06 9.01
N VAL A 76 -5.55 3.14 8.57
CA VAL A 76 -4.67 1.96 8.52
C VAL A 76 -4.23 1.53 9.91
N ILE A 77 -3.51 2.41 10.63
CA ILE A 77 -2.92 2.07 11.93
C ILE A 77 -4.00 1.61 12.92
N PRO A 78 -5.12 2.34 13.12
CA PRO A 78 -6.14 1.90 14.07
C PRO A 78 -6.74 0.52 13.75
N TRP A 79 -6.93 0.20 12.46
CA TRP A 79 -7.47 -1.09 12.06
C TRP A 79 -6.49 -2.23 12.30
N PHE A 80 -5.21 -2.04 11.96
CA PHE A 80 -4.17 -3.05 12.22
C PHE A 80 -3.93 -3.24 13.73
N GLU A 81 -3.99 -2.17 14.53
CA GLU A 81 -3.96 -2.26 15.99
C GLU A 81 -5.15 -3.06 16.56
N GLU A 82 -6.36 -2.86 16.03
CA GLU A 82 -7.57 -3.61 16.42
C GLU A 82 -7.43 -5.12 16.09
N GLU A 83 -6.85 -5.44 14.94
CA GLU A 83 -6.58 -6.82 14.52
C GLU A 83 -5.35 -7.44 15.24
N GLY A 84 -4.65 -6.67 16.08
CA GLY A 84 -3.45 -7.14 16.78
C GLY A 84 -2.25 -7.43 15.88
N VAL A 85 -2.20 -6.77 14.71
CA VAL A 85 -1.14 -6.94 13.71
C VAL A 85 -0.17 -5.75 13.76
N PRO A 86 1.11 -5.95 14.10
CA PRO A 86 2.08 -4.86 14.11
C PRO A 86 2.50 -4.49 12.68
N LEU A 87 2.48 -3.19 12.37
CA LEU A 87 3.03 -2.66 11.12
C LEU A 87 4.55 -2.49 11.24
N ALA A 88 5.31 -2.96 10.23
CA ALA A 88 6.78 -2.99 10.29
C ALA A 88 7.46 -1.62 10.48
N GLU A 89 6.83 -0.53 10.01
CA GLU A 89 7.36 0.84 10.16
C GLU A 89 7.13 1.46 11.56
N ASP A 90 6.29 0.84 12.41
CA ASP A 90 6.04 1.31 13.79
C ASP A 90 6.97 0.67 14.84
N SER A 91 8.00 -0.07 14.42
CA SER A 91 9.01 -0.68 15.31
C SER A 91 9.93 0.31 16.04
N ASN A 92 9.65 1.61 15.97
CA ASN A 92 10.36 2.71 16.65
C ASN A 92 9.51 3.45 17.69
N ARG A 93 8.40 2.86 18.16
CA ARG A 93 7.68 3.28 19.37
C ARG A 93 7.96 2.36 20.56
#